data_AF-A0A929K8K0-F1
#
_entry.id   AF-A0A929K8K0-F1
#
_cell.length_a   1.000
_cell.length_b   1.000
_cell.length_c   1.000
_cell.angle_alpha   90.00
_cell.angle_beta   90.00
_cell.angle_gamma   90.00
#
_symmetry.space_group_name_H-M   'P 1'
#
loop_
_entity.id
_entity.type
_entity.pdbx_description
1 polymer ?
#
loop_
_entity_poly.entity_id
_entity_poly.type
_entity_poly.pdbx_seq_one_letter_code
_entity_poly.pdbx_strand_id
1 'polypeptide(L)'
;MLEELQGKGLLIHHWDADGICSARLLLEYLADRDMTNKTPELGNYFLTEKELADYSDYDFVIVADMALPEDNILRLAKNAKVMIFDHHLGKEIKEVFHHNPVIKGENPDEYPS
;
A
#
# COMPACT_ATOMS: atom_id res chain seq x y z
N MET A 1 9.40 -4.34 12.10
CA MET A 1 8.13 -4.40 11.34
C MET A 1 8.33 -4.68 9.85
N LEU A 2 8.88 -3.75 9.05
CA LEU A 2 9.25 -4.04 7.65
C LEU A 2 10.35 -5.13 7.58
N GLU A 3 11.31 -5.07 8.50
CA GLU A 3 12.41 -6.04 8.63
C GLU A 3 11.93 -7.48 8.92
N GLU A 4 10.73 -7.62 9.49
CA GLU A 4 10.11 -8.91 9.84
C GLU A 4 9.34 -9.53 8.67
N LEU A 5 9.16 -8.80 7.56
CA LEU A 5 8.50 -9.32 6.37
C LEU A 5 9.32 -10.47 5.77
N GLN A 6 8.65 -11.54 5.36
CA GLN A 6 9.26 -12.72 4.78
C GLN A 6 8.35 -13.24 3.65
N GLY A 7 8.94 -13.93 2.68
CA GLY A 7 8.21 -14.47 1.54
C GLY A 7 8.08 -13.48 0.37
N LYS A 8 7.07 -13.72 -0.47
CA LYS A 8 6.80 -12.96 -1.70
C LYS A 8 6.02 -11.68 -1.37
N GLY A 9 6.59 -10.54 -1.71
CA GLY A 9 6.03 -9.22 -1.45
C GLY A 9 5.37 -8.58 -2.66
N LEU A 10 4.29 -7.86 -2.44
CA LEU A 10 3.67 -6.98 -3.43
C LEU A 10 3.74 -5.53 -2.93
N LEU A 11 4.22 -4.64 -3.80
CA LEU A 11 4.12 -3.19 -3.62
C LEU A 11 3.06 -2.66 -4.58
N ILE A 12 2.03 -2.03 -4.03
CA ILE A 12 0.99 -1.30 -4.75
C ILE A 12 1.20 0.19 -4.50
N HIS A 13 1.29 0.99 -5.54
CA HIS A 13 1.45 2.43 -5.40
C HIS A 13 0.63 3.20 -6.44
N HIS A 14 0.40 4.48 -6.17
CA HIS A 14 -0.22 5.38 -7.13
C HIS A 14 0.73 5.69 -8.30
N TRP A 15 0.17 6.00 -9.46
CA TRP A 15 0.91 6.13 -10.72
C TRP A 15 1.49 7.52 -10.97
N ASP A 16 1.36 8.45 -10.03
CA ASP A 16 1.93 9.78 -10.13
C ASP A 16 3.35 9.87 -9.59
N ALA A 17 3.86 11.10 -9.48
CA ALA A 17 5.23 11.34 -9.05
C ALA A 17 5.47 10.92 -7.60
N ASP A 18 4.53 11.14 -6.67
CA ASP A 18 4.76 10.83 -5.26
C ASP A 18 4.75 9.33 -5.02
N GLY A 19 3.77 8.62 -5.60
CA GLY A 19 3.70 7.17 -5.55
C GLY A 19 4.91 6.49 -6.19
N ILE A 20 5.40 6.97 -7.33
CA ILE A 20 6.62 6.44 -7.98
C ILE A 20 7.87 6.68 -7.13
N CYS A 21 8.02 7.88 -6.54
CA CYS A 21 9.15 8.19 -5.66
C CYS A 21 9.12 7.32 -4.40
N SER A 22 7.95 7.22 -3.75
CA SER A 22 7.70 6.36 -2.60
C SER A 22 8.03 4.89 -2.91
N ALA A 23 7.59 4.40 -4.07
CA ALA A 23 7.88 3.04 -4.50
C ALA A 23 9.38 2.80 -4.68
N ARG A 24 10.11 3.76 -5.27
CA ARG A 24 11.56 3.66 -5.45
C ARG A 24 12.30 3.58 -4.12
N LEU A 25 11.90 4.36 -3.12
CA LEU A 25 12.49 4.36 -1.78
C LEU A 25 12.23 3.02 -1.06
N LEU A 26 10.99 2.53 -1.11
CA LEU A 26 10.62 1.24 -0.50
C LEU A 26 11.37 0.07 -1.14
N LEU A 27 11.49 0.05 -2.47
CA LEU A 27 12.25 -0.98 -3.18
C LEU A 27 13.76 -0.91 -2.89
N GLU A 28 14.32 0.28 -2.60
CA GLU A 28 15.71 0.39 -2.15
C GLU A 28 15.91 -0.23 -0.78
N TYR A 29 15.00 0.11 0.14
CA TYR A 29 15.07 -0.37 1.51
C TYR A 29 14.84 -1.88 1.60
N LEU A 30 14.02 -2.43 0.71
CA LEU A 30 13.68 -3.86 0.62
C LEU A 30 14.44 -4.58 -0.50
N ALA A 31 15.63 -4.10 -0.87
CA ALA A 31 16.39 -4.62 -2.02
C ALA A 31 16.77 -6.11 -1.90
N ASP A 32 16.77 -6.67 -0.69
CA ASP A 32 17.03 -8.08 -0.41
C ASP A 32 15.76 -8.97 -0.46
N ARG A 33 14.59 -8.39 -0.76
CA ARG A 33 13.29 -9.09 -0.75
C ARG A 33 12.79 -9.37 -2.17
N ASP A 34 12.01 -10.45 -2.29
CA ASP A 34 11.30 -10.78 -3.53
C ASP A 34 10.06 -9.89 -3.66
N MET A 35 10.20 -8.77 -4.38
CA MET A 35 9.18 -7.75 -4.52
C MET A 35 8.63 -7.68 -5.95
N THR A 36 7.32 -7.87 -6.10
CA THR A 36 6.60 -7.43 -7.30
C THR A 36 6.14 -5.99 -7.11
N ASN A 37 6.43 -5.12 -8.09
CA ASN A 37 5.94 -3.74 -8.11
C ASN A 37 4.75 -3.57 -9.07
N LYS A 38 3.66 -2.96 -8.60
CA LYS A 38 2.43 -2.72 -9.37
C LYS A 38 1.81 -1.37 -9.05
N THR A 39 1.18 -0.79 -10.06
CA THR A 39 0.07 0.14 -9.87
C THR A 39 -1.24 -0.64 -10.07
N PRO A 40 -2.38 -0.12 -9.59
CA PRO A 40 -3.66 -0.54 -10.14
C PRO A 40 -3.73 -0.28 -11.66
N GLU A 41 -4.72 -0.86 -12.32
CA GLU A 41 -5.08 -0.45 -13.68
C GLU A 41 -5.19 1.08 -13.76
N LEU A 42 -4.52 1.68 -14.74
CA LEU A 42 -4.32 3.14 -14.81
C LEU A 42 -5.66 3.88 -14.78
N GLY A 43 -5.78 4.82 -13.83
CA GLY A 43 -6.99 5.59 -13.61
C GLY A 43 -7.92 5.00 -12.53
N ASN A 44 -7.70 3.77 -12.07
CA ASN A 44 -8.49 3.18 -10.99
C ASN A 44 -7.90 3.52 -9.62
N TYR A 45 -8.70 4.18 -8.79
CA TYR A 45 -8.38 4.39 -7.36
C TYR A 45 -8.79 3.20 -6.48
N PHE A 46 -8.92 2.01 -7.08
CA PHE A 46 -9.37 0.77 -6.48
C PHE A 46 -8.73 -0.42 -7.21
N LEU A 47 -8.82 -1.61 -6.61
CA LEU A 47 -8.39 -2.86 -7.24
C LEU A 47 -9.59 -3.58 -7.87
N THR A 48 -9.39 -4.03 -9.10
CA THR A 48 -10.35 -4.88 -9.82
C THR A 48 -10.43 -6.28 -9.18
N GLU A 49 -11.50 -7.02 -9.48
CA GLU A 49 -11.62 -8.43 -9.05
C GLU A 49 -10.46 -9.30 -9.54
N LYS A 50 -9.98 -9.04 -10.76
CA LYS A 50 -8.83 -9.74 -11.32
C LYS A 50 -7.56 -9.46 -10.52
N GLU A 51 -7.30 -8.20 -10.18
CA GLU A 51 -6.15 -7.83 -9.36
C GLU A 51 -6.23 -8.44 -7.96
N LEU A 52 -7.39 -8.37 -7.31
CA LEU A 52 -7.58 -8.97 -5.99
C LEU A 52 -7.38 -10.50 -6.01
N ALA A 53 -7.73 -11.17 -7.10
CA ALA A 53 -7.45 -12.59 -7.28
C ALA A 53 -5.96 -12.84 -7.57
N ASP A 54 -5.34 -12.08 -8.47
CA ASP A 54 -3.92 -12.22 -8.81
C ASP A 54 -2.99 -11.91 -7.62
N TYR A 55 -3.48 -11.12 -6.65
CA TYR A 55 -2.74 -10.71 -5.47
C TYR A 55 -2.97 -11.64 -4.26
N SER A 56 -3.75 -12.72 -4.39
CA SER A 56 -4.02 -13.63 -3.27
C SER A 56 -2.81 -14.44 -2.79
N ASP A 57 -1.80 -14.61 -3.65
CA ASP A 57 -0.68 -15.52 -3.43
C ASP A 57 0.58 -14.81 -2.87
N TYR A 58 0.45 -13.57 -2.41
CA TYR A 58 1.53 -12.83 -1.76
C TYR A 58 1.48 -13.00 -0.25
N ASP A 59 2.65 -13.10 0.39
CA ASP A 59 2.76 -13.23 1.84
C ASP A 59 2.55 -11.88 2.55
N PHE A 60 2.93 -10.79 1.88
CA PHE A 60 2.71 -9.43 2.35
C PHE A 60 2.44 -8.44 1.21
N VAL A 61 1.69 -7.39 1.54
CA VAL A 61 1.36 -6.29 0.63
C VAL A 61 1.69 -4.96 1.30
N ILE A 62 2.40 -4.11 0.57
CA ILE A 62 2.67 -2.71 0.95
C ILE A 62 1.88 -1.83 0.00
N VAL A 63 1.08 -0.92 0.54
CA VAL A 63 0.36 0.12 -0.21
C VAL A 63 1.02 1.45 0.11
N ALA A 64 1.47 2.16 -0.92
CA ALA A 64 2.17 3.44 -0.80
C ALA A 64 1.44 4.53 -1.59
N ASP A 65 1.22 5.68 -0.96
CA ASP A 65 0.58 6.86 -1.56
C ASP A 65 -0.74 6.51 -2.26
N MET A 66 -1.55 5.65 -1.63
CA MET A 66 -2.81 5.25 -2.25
C MET A 66 -3.89 4.91 -1.24
N ALA A 67 -4.95 5.71 -1.25
CA ALA A 67 -6.16 5.51 -0.44
C ALA A 67 -7.09 4.46 -1.07
N LEU A 68 -6.65 3.21 -1.16
CA LEU A 68 -7.49 2.12 -1.65
C LEU A 68 -8.76 1.96 -0.78
N PRO A 69 -9.91 1.57 -1.36
CA PRO A 69 -11.12 1.30 -0.61
C PRO A 69 -10.88 0.29 0.51
N GLU A 70 -11.53 0.50 1.65
CA GLU A 70 -11.43 -0.37 2.83
C GLU A 70 -11.69 -1.85 2.49
N ASP A 71 -12.70 -2.14 1.66
CA ASP A 71 -12.98 -3.51 1.21
C ASP A 71 -11.80 -4.15 0.45
N ASN A 72 -11.09 -3.40 -0.40
CA ASN A 72 -9.92 -3.91 -1.11
C ASN A 72 -8.81 -4.28 -0.13
N ILE A 73 -8.54 -3.39 0.84
CA ILE A 73 -7.55 -3.63 1.90
C ILE A 73 -7.92 -4.86 2.73
N LEU A 74 -9.16 -4.96 3.19
CA LEU A 74 -9.63 -6.08 3.99
C LEU A 74 -9.60 -7.40 3.21
N ARG A 75 -9.85 -7.38 1.89
CA ARG A 75 -9.72 -8.55 1.04
C ARG A 75 -8.28 -9.00 0.86
N LEU A 76 -7.33 -8.08 0.68
CA LEU A 76 -5.90 -8.41 0.67
C LEU A 76 -5.46 -8.98 2.03
N ALA A 77 -5.93 -8.37 3.13
CA ALA A 77 -5.59 -8.76 4.50
C ALA A 77 -6.10 -10.16 4.90
N LYS A 78 -7.00 -10.78 4.12
CA LYS A 78 -7.42 -12.18 4.34
C LYS A 78 -6.29 -13.18 4.08
N ASN A 79 -5.37 -12.85 3.16
CA ASN A 79 -4.33 -13.77 2.69
C ASN A 79 -2.91 -13.27 2.99
N ALA A 80 -2.72 -11.96 3.14
CA ALA A 80 -1.41 -11.34 3.27
C ALA A 80 -1.33 -10.40 4.48
N LYS A 81 -0.13 -10.18 5.01
CA LYS A 81 0.12 -9.07 5.94
C LYS A 81 0.10 -7.76 5.16
N VAL A 82 -0.80 -6.84 5.49
CA VAL A 82 -0.94 -5.56 4.79
C VAL A 82 -0.37 -4.40 5.59
N MET A 83 0.38 -3.52 4.92
CA MET A 83 0.95 -2.29 5.44
C MET A 83 0.62 -1.13 4.52
N ILE A 84 0.09 -0.04 5.07
CA ILE A 84 -0.30 1.16 4.34
C ILE A 84 0.59 2.32 4.80
N PHE A 85 1.16 3.03 3.85
CA PHE A 85 1.87 4.29 4.02
C PHE A 85 1.18 5.33 3.14
N ASP A 86 0.47 6.26 3.77
CA ASP A 86 -0.41 7.18 3.07
C ASP A 86 -0.52 8.52 3.81
N HIS A 87 -1.15 9.51 3.21
CA HIS A 87 -1.39 10.85 3.75
C HIS A 87 -2.71 11.45 3.26
N HIS A 88 -3.46 10.75 2.40
CA HIS A 88 -4.79 11.14 1.99
C HIS A 88 -5.76 11.23 3.18
N LEU A 89 -6.79 12.06 3.05
CA LEU A 89 -7.91 12.12 3.99
C LEU A 89 -8.69 10.80 3.97
N GLY A 90 -9.07 10.30 5.14
CA GLY A 90 -9.81 9.05 5.22
C GLY A 90 -10.09 8.59 6.64
N LYS A 91 -10.37 7.29 6.77
CA LYS A 91 -10.51 6.61 8.05
C LYS A 91 -9.38 5.62 8.21
N GLU A 92 -8.90 5.48 9.44
CA GLU A 92 -7.96 4.42 9.78
C GLU A 92 -8.62 3.05 9.59
N ILE A 93 -7.90 2.14 8.92
CA ILE A 93 -8.27 0.73 8.77
C ILE A 93 -7.49 -0.02 9.84
N LYS A 94 -8.18 -0.46 10.91
CA LYS A 94 -7.55 -0.91 12.16
C LYS A 94 -7.03 -2.34 12.11
N GLU A 95 -7.50 -3.11 11.14
CA GLU A 95 -7.17 -4.51 10.90
C GLU A 95 -5.76 -4.69 10.33
N VAL A 96 -5.16 -3.62 9.82
CA VAL A 96 -3.85 -3.63 9.14
C VAL A 96 -2.94 -2.59 9.76
N PHE A 97 -1.65 -2.64 9.40
CA PHE A 97 -0.76 -1.54 9.76
C PHE A 97 -1.09 -0.34 8.88
N HIS A 98 -1.63 0.73 9.47
CA HIS A 98 -1.98 1.95 8.75
C HIS A 98 -1.17 3.13 9.30
N HIS A 99 -0.15 3.54 8.54
CA HIS A 99 0.61 4.74 8.80
C HIS A 99 0.12 5.87 7.90
N ASN A 100 -0.69 6.75 8.48
CA ASN A 100 -1.14 7.98 7.83
C ASN A 100 -1.13 9.12 8.84
N PRO A 101 -0.23 10.12 8.70
CA PRO A 101 -0.14 11.26 9.61
C PRO A 101 -1.42 12.09 9.67
N VAL A 102 -2.05 12.33 8.52
CA VAL A 102 -3.26 13.16 8.40
C VAL A 102 -4.45 12.52 9.11
N ILE A 103 -4.65 11.20 8.96
CA ILE A 103 -5.69 10.47 9.69
C ILE A 103 -5.43 10.48 11.21
N LYS A 104 -4.17 10.61 11.63
CA LYS A 104 -3.77 10.69 13.05
C LYS A 104 -3.85 12.11 13.63
N GLY A 105 -4.29 13.09 12.84
CA GLY A 105 -4.56 14.46 13.30
C GLY A 105 -3.46 15.46 12.99
N GLU A 106 -2.44 15.08 12.21
CA GLU A 106 -1.44 16.03 11.72
C GLU A 106 -2.03 16.99 10.67
N ASN A 107 -1.36 18.13 10.44
CA ASN A 107 -1.81 19.14 9.50
C ASN A 107 -1.70 18.66 8.04
N PRO A 108 -2.80 18.57 7.26
CA PRO A 108 -2.74 18.17 5.85
C PRO A 108 -1.83 19.05 4.99
N ASP A 109 -1.66 20.33 5.34
CA ASP A 109 -0.78 21.24 4.59
C ASP A 109 0.71 20.89 4.75
N GLU A 110 1.09 20.13 5.79
CA GLU A 110 2.45 19.62 6.00
C GLU A 110 2.67 18.25 5.34
N TYR A 111 1.59 17.58 4.92
CA TYR A 111 1.58 16.29 4.25
C TYR A 111 0.70 16.34 2.99
N PRO A 112 1.00 17.25 2.04
CA PRO A 112 0.12 17.53 0.91
C PRO A 112 0.00 16.33 0.00
N SER A 113 -1.24 16.02 -0.40
CA SER A 113 -1.63 15.06 -1.44
C SER A 113 -1.82 15.76 -2.78
#